data_AF-A0A852KPU3-F1
#
_entry.id   AF-A0A852KPU3-F1
#
_cell.length_a   1.000
_cell.length_b   1.000
_cell.length_c   1.000
_cell.angle_alpha   90.00
_cell.angle_beta   90.00
_cell.angle_gamma   90.00
#
_symmetry.space_group_name_H-M   'P 1'
#
loop_
_entity.id
_entity.type
_entity.pdbx_description
1 polymer ?
#
loop_
_entity_poly.entity_id
_entity_poly.type
_entity_poly.pdbx_seq_one_letter_code
_entity_poly.pdbx_strand_id
1 'polypeptide(L)'
;ESVNAFGCLMYEMWFGEFDCVSPHLFYSAFRKRYSTFGEKTQQDAQEFLLCVLNELHEALKKVRIQLKRRCAINAGARGENKTSVITELFEGQLSYRIICLDCETTTDRSESFTVLSLPIPSKGACSLQDCLSCFFQQDTLTLNNQVYCYQCGTTKDAAVKATITKAPQVIIFHLKRFEWQGKIKGKLSTDICYPLSNLDLSAYTSPLCSEDAEYSLCAVVNHSGFLDDGHYTAFCKNSITRNWYNFDDTQITEIPPSSVQTSTAYLLFY
;
A
#
# COMPACT_ATOMS: atom_id res chain seq x y z
N GLU A 1 -20.14 -4.17 11.81
CA GLU A 1 -19.70 -3.70 13.14
C GLU A 1 -18.38 -2.95 13.02
N SER A 2 -17.29 -3.58 12.55
CA SER A 2 -15.96 -2.96 12.35
C SER A 2 -15.99 -1.64 11.58
N VAL A 3 -16.66 -1.58 10.43
CA VAL A 3 -16.70 -0.37 9.59
C VAL A 3 -17.49 0.78 10.22
N ASN A 4 -18.55 0.49 10.96
CA ASN A 4 -19.26 1.53 11.72
C ASN A 4 -18.40 2.06 12.86
N ALA A 5 -17.71 1.15 13.58
CA ALA A 5 -16.78 1.54 14.64
C ALA A 5 -15.60 2.37 14.11
N PHE A 6 -15.09 2.04 12.91
CA PHE A 6 -14.09 2.86 12.22
C PHE A 6 -14.64 4.25 11.88
N GLY A 7 -15.87 4.34 11.35
CA GLY A 7 -16.52 5.62 11.08
C GLY A 7 -16.70 6.48 12.34
N CYS A 8 -17.11 5.87 13.47
CA CYS A 8 -17.19 6.56 14.76
C CYS A 8 -15.80 7.03 15.24
N LEU A 9 -14.78 6.18 15.16
CA LEU A 9 -13.41 6.56 15.53
C LEU A 9 -12.92 7.75 14.71
N MET A 10 -13.13 7.73 13.38
CA MET A 10 -12.78 8.85 12.50
C MET A 10 -13.56 10.12 12.85
N TYR A 11 -14.85 10.01 13.20
CA TYR A 11 -15.64 11.16 13.63
C TYR A 11 -15.07 11.79 14.91
N GLU A 12 -14.78 10.98 15.92
CA GLU A 12 -14.19 11.45 17.19
C GLU A 12 -12.79 12.05 16.98
N MET A 13 -11.95 11.47 16.11
CA MET A 13 -10.60 12.01 15.85
C MET A 13 -10.62 13.37 15.14
N TRP A 14 -11.63 13.64 14.31
CA TRP A 14 -11.69 14.88 13.50
C TRP A 14 -12.58 15.96 14.10
N PHE A 15 -13.62 15.58 14.85
CA PHE A 15 -14.64 16.48 15.36
C PHE A 15 -14.86 16.34 16.87
N GLY A 16 -14.22 15.38 17.52
CA GLY A 16 -14.32 15.19 18.96
C GLY A 16 -13.61 16.29 19.75
N GLU A 17 -13.89 16.32 21.05
CA GLU A 17 -13.37 17.34 21.98
C GLU A 17 -12.05 16.95 22.64
N PHE A 18 -11.57 15.72 22.42
CA PHE A 18 -10.41 15.16 23.10
C PHE A 18 -9.17 15.12 22.21
N ASP A 19 -8.01 15.41 22.80
CA ASP A 19 -6.69 15.35 22.13
C ASP A 19 -6.27 13.91 21.76
N CYS A 20 -6.85 12.89 22.40
CA CYS A 20 -6.62 11.49 22.10
C CYS A 20 -7.92 10.67 22.22
N VAL A 21 -8.09 9.68 21.35
CA VAL A 21 -9.29 8.82 21.30
C VAL A 21 -8.89 7.35 21.38
N SER A 22 -9.54 6.59 22.26
CA SER A 22 -9.30 5.15 22.37
C SER A 22 -9.96 4.39 21.21
N PRO A 23 -9.21 3.59 20.43
CA PRO A 23 -9.78 2.81 19.33
C PRO A 23 -10.46 1.50 19.80
N HIS A 24 -10.77 1.35 21.10
CA HIS A 24 -11.21 0.08 21.68
C HIS A 24 -12.41 -0.55 20.97
N LEU A 25 -13.41 0.25 20.58
CA LEU A 25 -14.59 -0.26 19.86
C LEU A 25 -14.22 -0.81 18.48
N PHE A 26 -13.37 -0.10 17.76
CA PHE A 26 -12.87 -0.55 16.47
C PHE A 26 -12.03 -1.83 16.63
N TYR A 27 -11.06 -1.82 17.54
CA TYR A 27 -10.21 -2.97 17.85
C TYR A 27 -11.02 -4.21 18.23
N SER A 28 -12.00 -4.06 19.13
CA SER A 28 -12.85 -5.15 19.61
C SER A 28 -13.69 -5.76 18.48
N ALA A 29 -14.21 -4.92 17.56
CA ALA A 29 -14.94 -5.40 16.39
C ALA A 29 -14.01 -6.02 15.33
N PHE A 30 -12.80 -5.50 15.16
CA PHE A 30 -11.83 -5.95 14.18
C PHE A 30 -11.24 -7.33 14.52
N ARG A 31 -10.80 -7.53 15.77
CA ARG A 31 -10.21 -8.81 16.22
C ARG A 31 -11.17 -10.01 16.16
N LYS A 32 -12.50 -9.78 16.19
CA LYS A 32 -13.50 -10.84 16.01
C LYS A 32 -13.39 -11.50 14.63
N ARG A 33 -12.92 -10.75 13.62
CA ARG A 33 -12.79 -11.21 12.25
C ARG A 33 -11.37 -11.63 11.90
N TYR A 34 -10.38 -10.95 12.48
CA TYR A 34 -8.96 -11.26 12.31
C TYR A 34 -8.34 -11.60 13.66
N SER A 35 -8.44 -12.88 14.05
CA SER A 35 -8.00 -13.37 15.35
C SER A 35 -6.50 -13.14 15.61
N THR A 36 -5.68 -13.11 14.55
CA THR A 36 -4.24 -12.81 14.63
C THR A 36 -3.96 -11.48 15.34
N PHE A 37 -4.76 -10.44 15.08
CA PHE A 37 -4.62 -9.14 15.75
C PHE A 37 -5.29 -9.09 17.14
N GLY A 38 -5.87 -10.19 17.62
CA GLY A 38 -6.46 -10.29 18.95
C GLY A 38 -5.47 -10.73 20.03
N GLU A 39 -4.33 -11.27 19.62
CA GLU A 39 -3.22 -11.65 20.51
C GLU A 39 -2.51 -10.38 21.02
N LYS A 40 -2.01 -10.42 22.26
CA LYS A 40 -1.24 -9.29 22.84
C LYS A 40 0.20 -9.28 22.32
N THR A 41 0.38 -9.42 21.02
CA THR A 41 1.66 -9.50 20.33
C THR A 41 1.79 -8.33 19.35
N GLN A 42 3.02 -7.91 19.08
CA GLN A 42 3.32 -6.95 18.02
C GLN A 42 2.92 -7.54 16.66
N GLN A 43 2.40 -6.70 15.76
CA GLN A 43 1.88 -7.10 14.46
C GLN A 43 2.46 -6.21 13.36
N ASP A 44 2.41 -6.69 12.11
CA ASP A 44 2.89 -5.92 10.97
C ASP A 44 1.86 -4.86 10.55
N ALA A 45 2.27 -3.59 10.55
CA ALA A 45 1.40 -2.47 10.15
C ALA A 45 0.91 -2.59 8.70
N GLN A 46 1.68 -3.22 7.82
CA GLN A 46 1.30 -3.45 6.42
C GLN A 46 0.17 -4.48 6.32
N GLU A 47 0.27 -5.59 7.06
CA GLU A 47 -0.78 -6.61 7.10
C GLU A 47 -2.06 -6.04 7.70
N PHE A 48 -1.93 -5.29 8.80
CA PHE A 48 -3.05 -4.59 9.43
C PHE A 48 -3.75 -3.66 8.43
N LEU A 49 -2.99 -2.83 7.72
CA LEU A 49 -3.51 -1.90 6.72
C LEU A 49 -4.28 -2.62 5.60
N LEU A 50 -3.73 -3.70 5.05
CA LEU A 50 -4.41 -4.48 4.01
C LEU A 50 -5.74 -5.05 4.51
N CYS A 51 -5.78 -5.58 5.73
CA CYS A 51 -7.01 -6.09 6.33
C CYS A 51 -8.04 -4.97 6.52
N VAL A 52 -7.63 -3.81 7.03
CA VAL A 52 -8.53 -2.66 7.21
C VAL A 52 -9.09 -2.15 5.87
N LEU A 53 -8.24 -1.97 4.85
CA LEU A 53 -8.68 -1.51 3.52
C LEU A 53 -9.67 -2.51 2.89
N ASN A 54 -9.42 -3.81 3.01
CA ASN A 54 -10.31 -4.84 2.49
C ASN A 54 -11.67 -4.84 3.23
N GLU A 55 -11.68 -4.69 4.56
CA GLU A 55 -12.92 -4.58 5.33
C GLU A 55 -13.77 -3.38 4.92
N LEU A 56 -13.13 -2.22 4.79
CA LEU A 56 -13.79 -0.98 4.35
C LEU A 56 -14.30 -1.14 2.91
N HIS A 57 -13.51 -1.73 2.02
CA HIS A 57 -13.90 -1.96 0.64
C HIS A 57 -15.19 -2.79 0.57
N GLU A 58 -15.18 -3.96 1.21
CA GLU A 58 -16.30 -4.91 1.14
C GLU A 58 -17.57 -4.37 1.79
N ALA A 59 -17.46 -3.60 2.88
CA ALA A 59 -18.61 -2.97 3.50
C ALA A 59 -19.21 -1.85 2.62
N LEU A 60 -18.37 -0.94 2.12
CA LEU A 60 -18.83 0.23 1.36
C LEU A 60 -19.33 -0.14 -0.04
N LYS A 61 -18.77 -1.19 -0.65
CA LYS A 61 -19.28 -1.80 -1.88
C LYS A 61 -20.71 -2.34 -1.69
N LYS A 62 -20.97 -3.06 -0.59
CA LYS A 62 -22.33 -3.56 -0.27
C LYS A 62 -23.34 -2.42 -0.14
N VAL A 63 -22.97 -1.35 0.57
CA VAL A 63 -23.83 -0.16 0.71
C VAL A 63 -24.12 0.49 -0.65
N ARG A 64 -23.10 0.67 -1.49
CA ARG A 64 -23.26 1.24 -2.84
C ARG A 64 -24.19 0.39 -3.72
N ILE A 65 -24.07 -0.93 -3.68
CA ILE A 65 -24.97 -1.85 -4.40
C ILE A 65 -26.41 -1.74 -3.87
N GLN A 66 -26.60 -1.69 -2.55
CA GLN A 66 -27.92 -1.56 -1.95
C GLN A 66 -28.60 -0.23 -2.31
N LEU A 67 -27.87 0.89 -2.28
CA LEU A 67 -28.38 2.20 -2.69
C LEU A 67 -28.80 2.21 -4.16
N LYS A 68 -27.97 1.65 -5.05
CA LYS A 68 -28.33 1.53 -6.48
C LYS A 68 -29.59 0.69 -6.71
N ARG A 69 -29.77 -0.42 -5.97
CA ARG A 69 -30.99 -1.24 -6.05
C ARG A 69 -32.24 -0.49 -5.59
N ARG A 70 -32.12 0.40 -4.60
CA ARG A 70 -33.24 1.23 -4.13
C ARG A 70 -33.63 2.33 -5.12
N CYS A 71 -32.68 2.88 -5.86
CA CYS A 71 -32.93 3.92 -6.86
C CYS A 71 -33.29 3.37 -8.25
N ALA A 72 -32.96 2.11 -8.56
CA ALA A 72 -33.24 1.49 -9.85
C ALA A 72 -34.65 0.86 -9.88
N ILE A 73 -35.69 1.68 -10.10
CA ILE A 73 -37.03 1.18 -10.43
C ILE A 73 -37.13 0.77 -11.91
N ASN A 74 -36.26 1.25 -12.82
CA ASN A 74 -36.26 0.84 -14.23
C ASN A 74 -34.88 1.03 -14.86
N ALA A 75 -34.04 0.00 -14.89
CA ALA A 75 -32.97 -0.20 -15.90
C ALA A 75 -32.23 -1.51 -15.62
N GLY A 76 -32.25 -2.43 -16.59
CA GLY A 76 -31.55 -3.71 -16.57
C GLY A 76 -30.03 -3.59 -16.66
N ALA A 77 -29.37 -2.95 -15.69
CA ALA A 77 -27.92 -2.89 -15.62
C ALA A 77 -27.37 -4.11 -14.87
N ARG A 78 -27.13 -5.19 -15.62
CA ARG A 78 -26.39 -6.41 -15.20
C ARG A 78 -24.88 -6.13 -15.14
N GLY A 79 -24.48 -5.18 -14.29
CA GLY A 79 -23.07 -4.92 -14.00
C GLY A 79 -22.85 -4.92 -12.49
N GLU A 80 -22.17 -5.94 -11.96
CA GLU A 80 -21.63 -5.90 -10.61
C GLU A 80 -20.59 -4.78 -10.55
N ASN A 81 -20.98 -3.61 -10.05
CA ASN A 81 -20.02 -2.56 -9.75
C ASN A 81 -19.13 -3.04 -8.59
N LYS A 82 -17.94 -3.55 -8.93
CA LYS A 82 -16.95 -4.02 -7.97
C LYS A 82 -16.25 -2.89 -7.21
N THR A 83 -16.65 -1.63 -7.41
CA THR A 83 -15.94 -0.45 -6.89
C THR A 83 -16.53 0.08 -5.60
N SER A 84 -15.66 0.64 -4.75
CA SER A 84 -15.99 1.46 -3.59
C SER A 84 -15.04 2.66 -3.52
N VAL A 85 -15.26 3.57 -2.56
CA VAL A 85 -14.32 4.68 -2.32
C VAL A 85 -12.88 4.19 -2.09
N ILE A 86 -12.70 3.00 -1.52
CA ILE A 86 -11.37 2.41 -1.32
C ILE A 86 -10.68 2.11 -2.66
N THR A 87 -11.39 1.55 -3.64
CA THR A 87 -10.81 1.28 -4.97
C THR A 87 -10.70 2.53 -5.84
N GLU A 88 -11.52 3.53 -5.56
CA GLU A 88 -11.42 4.83 -6.23
C GLU A 88 -10.16 5.59 -5.76
N LEU A 89 -9.83 5.50 -4.45
CA LEU A 89 -8.68 6.19 -3.86
C LEU A 89 -7.35 5.42 -3.97
N PHE A 90 -7.34 4.15 -3.57
CA PHE A 90 -6.09 3.41 -3.31
C PHE A 90 -5.77 2.34 -4.36
N GLU A 91 -6.73 1.91 -5.19
CA GLU A 91 -6.50 0.82 -6.14
C GLU A 91 -5.85 1.30 -7.43
N GLY A 92 -4.59 0.92 -7.63
CA GLY A 92 -3.86 1.01 -8.88
C GLY A 92 -3.86 -0.32 -9.65
N GLN A 93 -3.34 -0.29 -10.88
CA GLN A 93 -3.13 -1.47 -11.70
C GLN A 93 -1.71 -1.50 -12.27
N LEU A 94 -1.10 -2.68 -12.20
CA LEU A 94 0.12 -3.04 -12.88
C LEU A 94 -0.21 -3.90 -14.10
N SER A 95 0.56 -3.75 -15.16
CA SER A 95 0.67 -4.73 -16.25
C SER A 95 2.07 -5.31 -16.26
N TYR A 96 2.15 -6.63 -16.09
CA TYR A 96 3.38 -7.40 -16.24
C TYR A 96 3.46 -7.92 -17.66
N ARG A 97 4.39 -7.35 -18.43
CA ARG A 97 4.74 -7.83 -19.76
C ARG A 97 5.71 -8.99 -19.64
N ILE A 98 5.28 -10.18 -20.04
CA ILE A 98 6.05 -11.43 -20.01
C ILE A 98 6.42 -11.79 -21.45
N ILE A 99 7.72 -11.89 -21.74
CA ILE A 99 8.28 -12.19 -23.06
C ILE A 99 9.02 -13.52 -22.97
N CYS A 100 8.56 -14.53 -23.72
CA CYS A 100 9.28 -15.80 -23.84
C CYS A 100 10.64 -15.57 -24.50
N LEU A 101 11.73 -16.06 -23.90
CA LEU A 101 13.08 -15.85 -24.44
C LEU A 101 13.45 -16.79 -25.60
N ASP A 102 12.62 -17.81 -25.88
CA ASP A 102 12.84 -18.75 -26.97
C ASP A 102 12.11 -18.35 -28.26
N CYS A 103 10.84 -17.91 -28.15
CA CYS A 103 9.98 -17.62 -29.31
C CYS A 103 9.43 -16.20 -29.34
N GLU A 104 9.90 -15.32 -28.44
CA GLU A 104 9.56 -13.89 -28.35
C GLU A 104 8.06 -13.57 -28.18
N THR A 105 7.24 -14.59 -27.91
CA THR A 105 5.81 -14.40 -27.67
C THR A 105 5.60 -13.59 -26.39
N THR A 106 4.81 -12.53 -26.52
CA THR A 106 4.52 -11.59 -25.44
C THR A 106 3.13 -11.82 -24.89
N THR A 107 3.01 -11.84 -23.57
CA THR A 107 1.73 -11.87 -22.85
C THR A 107 1.73 -10.79 -21.78
N ASP A 108 0.65 -10.03 -21.70
CA ASP A 108 0.48 -9.03 -20.65
C ASP A 108 -0.45 -9.59 -19.55
N ARG A 109 -0.05 -9.47 -18.29
CA ARG A 109 -0.85 -9.87 -17.13
C ARG A 109 -1.14 -8.66 -16.25
N SER A 110 -2.42 -8.37 -16.07
CA SER A 110 -2.85 -7.23 -15.25
C SER A 110 -3.14 -7.67 -13.81
N GLU A 111 -2.63 -6.92 -12.85
CA GLU A 111 -2.85 -7.13 -11.41
C GLU A 111 -3.22 -5.80 -10.73
N SER A 112 -4.22 -5.84 -9.86
CA SER A 112 -4.59 -4.69 -9.03
C SER A 112 -3.75 -4.67 -7.75
N PHE A 113 -3.42 -3.48 -7.26
CA PHE A 113 -2.74 -3.30 -5.98
C PHE A 113 -3.34 -2.14 -5.19
N THR A 114 -3.26 -2.22 -3.86
CA THR A 114 -3.52 -1.08 -2.95
C THR A 114 -2.25 -0.57 -2.28
N VAL A 115 -1.24 -1.43 -2.14
CA VAL A 115 0.07 -1.14 -1.55
C VAL A 115 1.14 -1.74 -2.45
N LEU A 116 2.11 -0.94 -2.89
CA LEU A 116 3.28 -1.43 -3.63
C LEU A 116 4.41 -1.75 -2.64
N SER A 117 4.76 -3.03 -2.55
CA SER A 117 5.83 -3.48 -1.67
C SER A 117 7.17 -3.48 -2.41
N LEU A 118 7.98 -2.45 -2.16
CA LEU A 118 9.24 -2.20 -2.86
C LEU A 118 10.41 -2.98 -2.23
N PRO A 119 11.24 -3.67 -3.02
CA PRO A 119 12.51 -4.22 -2.56
C PRO A 119 13.50 -3.09 -2.24
N ILE A 120 14.43 -3.37 -1.33
CA ILE A 120 15.51 -2.44 -0.98
C ILE A 120 16.80 -2.96 -1.63
N PRO A 121 17.35 -2.28 -2.65
CA PRO A 121 18.40 -2.84 -3.51
C PRO A 121 19.78 -2.97 -2.84
N SER A 122 20.03 -2.26 -1.73
CA SER A 122 21.34 -2.26 -1.08
C SER A 122 21.26 -2.24 0.45
N LYS A 123 22.33 -2.71 1.09
CA LYS A 123 22.53 -2.58 2.55
C LYS A 123 23.07 -1.20 2.97
N GLY A 124 23.44 -0.35 2.00
CA GLY A 124 23.86 1.04 2.22
C GLY A 124 22.68 2.01 2.04
N ALA A 125 22.92 3.31 2.20
CA ALA A 125 21.90 4.31 1.94
C ALA A 125 21.45 4.30 0.47
N CYS A 126 20.15 4.43 0.23
CA CYS A 126 19.57 4.53 -1.11
C CYS A 126 18.41 5.52 -1.14
N SER A 127 17.84 5.76 -2.31
CA SER A 127 16.64 6.59 -2.49
C SER A 127 15.39 5.75 -2.73
N LEU A 128 14.21 6.35 -2.57
CA LEU A 128 12.94 5.75 -3.00
C LEU A 128 12.95 5.45 -4.50
N GLN A 129 13.61 6.30 -5.30
CA GLN A 129 13.81 6.11 -6.72
C GLN A 129 14.64 4.86 -7.04
N ASP A 130 15.63 4.52 -6.22
CA ASP A 130 16.40 3.27 -6.38
C ASP A 130 15.51 2.05 -6.11
N CYS A 131 14.66 2.12 -5.07
CA CYS A 131 13.70 1.05 -4.75
C CYS A 131 12.66 0.87 -5.87
N LEU A 132 12.15 1.98 -6.43
CA LEU A 132 11.24 1.97 -7.58
C LEU A 132 11.92 1.41 -8.82
N SER A 133 13.14 1.87 -9.12
CA SER A 133 13.93 1.38 -10.25
C SER A 133 14.16 -0.12 -10.13
N CYS A 134 14.50 -0.62 -8.94
CA CYS A 134 14.65 -2.05 -8.67
C CYS A 134 13.35 -2.83 -8.87
N PHE A 135 12.20 -2.27 -8.49
CA PHE A 135 10.89 -2.92 -8.69
C PHE A 135 10.46 -2.98 -10.16
N PHE A 136 10.69 -1.91 -10.92
CA PHE A 136 10.27 -1.79 -12.33
C PHE A 136 11.33 -2.24 -13.34
N GLN A 137 12.51 -2.64 -12.85
CA GLN A 137 13.55 -3.25 -13.69
C GLN A 137 13.03 -4.54 -14.32
N GLN A 138 13.38 -4.76 -15.59
CA GLN A 138 13.08 -6.03 -16.23
C GLN A 138 13.86 -7.14 -15.54
N ASP A 139 13.15 -8.16 -15.08
CA ASP A 139 13.72 -9.35 -14.46
C ASP A 139 13.63 -10.55 -15.43
N THR A 140 14.43 -11.59 -15.18
CA THR A 140 14.40 -12.84 -15.95
C THR A 140 13.99 -14.00 -15.08
N LEU A 141 12.85 -14.58 -15.43
CA LEU A 141 12.30 -15.75 -14.78
C LEU A 141 12.99 -17.00 -15.34
N THR A 142 13.87 -17.60 -14.55
CA THR A 142 14.66 -18.79 -14.90
C THR A 142 14.46 -19.92 -13.89
N LEU A 143 14.93 -21.12 -14.23
CA LEU A 143 14.95 -22.29 -13.33
C LEU A 143 13.56 -22.60 -12.75
N ASN A 144 13.38 -22.44 -11.43
CA ASN A 144 12.13 -22.76 -10.73
C ASN A 144 11.00 -21.75 -10.99
N ASN A 145 11.31 -20.62 -11.62
CA ASN A 145 10.35 -19.54 -11.90
C ASN A 145 9.91 -19.50 -13.37
N GLN A 146 10.29 -20.50 -14.20
CA GLN A 146 9.91 -20.57 -15.61
C GLN A 146 8.40 -20.47 -15.82
N VAL A 147 8.00 -19.85 -16.93
CA VAL A 147 6.59 -19.61 -17.26
C VAL A 147 6.18 -20.51 -18.42
N TYR A 148 4.96 -21.05 -18.36
CA TYR A 148 4.41 -21.83 -19.47
C TYR A 148 4.15 -20.94 -20.70
N CYS A 149 4.84 -21.22 -21.80
CA CYS A 149 4.64 -20.54 -23.07
C CYS A 149 3.70 -21.35 -23.97
N TYR A 150 2.51 -20.81 -24.26
CA TYR A 150 1.50 -21.49 -25.06
C TYR A 150 1.91 -21.74 -26.52
N GLN A 151 2.80 -20.91 -27.08
CA GLN A 151 3.35 -21.11 -28.43
C GLN A 151 4.40 -22.23 -28.47
N CYS A 152 5.26 -22.34 -27.46
CA CYS A 152 6.23 -23.43 -27.36
C CYS A 152 5.62 -24.74 -26.84
N GLY A 153 4.44 -24.66 -26.19
CA GLY A 153 3.79 -25.80 -25.55
C GLY A 153 4.49 -26.32 -24.29
N THR A 154 5.41 -25.56 -23.70
CA THR A 154 6.22 -25.98 -22.54
C THR A 154 6.64 -24.78 -21.68
N THR A 155 7.21 -25.03 -20.50
CA THR A 155 7.78 -24.01 -19.60
C THR A 155 9.11 -23.49 -20.15
N LYS A 156 9.25 -22.16 -20.20
CA LYS A 156 10.39 -21.46 -20.78
C LYS A 156 10.88 -20.35 -19.87
N ASP A 157 12.13 -19.98 -20.05
CA ASP A 157 12.67 -18.76 -19.47
C ASP A 157 11.95 -17.56 -20.12
N ALA A 158 11.64 -16.55 -19.30
CA ALA A 158 10.89 -15.39 -19.75
C ALA A 158 11.45 -14.11 -19.12
N ALA A 159 11.52 -13.03 -19.90
CA ALA A 159 11.71 -11.70 -19.35
C ALA A 159 10.36 -11.15 -18.86
N VAL A 160 10.34 -10.54 -17.67
CA VAL A 160 9.15 -9.89 -17.11
C VAL A 160 9.45 -8.44 -16.77
N LYS A 161 8.54 -7.54 -17.14
CA LYS A 161 8.63 -6.12 -16.78
C LYS A 161 7.28 -5.59 -16.31
N ALA A 162 7.26 -4.95 -15.15
CA ALA A 162 6.08 -4.29 -14.62
C ALA A 162 5.92 -2.87 -15.20
N THR A 163 4.69 -2.40 -15.34
CA THR A 163 4.37 -1.01 -15.70
C THR A 163 3.05 -0.62 -15.05
N ILE A 164 2.94 0.60 -14.52
CA ILE A 164 1.70 1.11 -13.95
C ILE A 164 0.76 1.49 -15.09
N THR A 165 -0.38 0.80 -15.21
CA THR A 165 -1.42 1.10 -16.21
C THR A 165 -2.56 1.94 -15.65
N LYS A 166 -2.70 1.99 -14.33
CA LYS A 166 -3.61 2.89 -13.62
C LYS A 166 -2.94 3.30 -12.31
N ALA A 167 -2.62 4.57 -12.17
CA ALA A 167 -2.11 5.10 -10.91
C ALA A 167 -3.28 5.38 -9.94
N PRO A 168 -3.17 5.03 -8.64
CA PRO A 168 -4.20 5.35 -7.65
C PRO A 168 -4.15 6.84 -7.26
N GLN A 169 -5.23 7.40 -6.73
CA GLN A 169 -5.20 8.78 -6.23
C GLN A 169 -4.28 8.93 -5.01
N VAL A 170 -4.21 7.90 -4.17
CA VAL A 170 -3.27 7.81 -3.04
C VAL A 170 -2.45 6.54 -3.23
N ILE A 171 -1.15 6.69 -3.42
CA ILE A 171 -0.24 5.56 -3.59
C ILE A 171 0.48 5.27 -2.28
N ILE A 172 0.50 4.00 -1.91
CA ILE A 172 1.11 3.54 -0.66
C ILE A 172 2.31 2.67 -1.01
N PHE A 173 3.49 3.09 -0.59
CA PHE A 173 4.71 2.29 -0.71
C PHE A 173 5.01 1.62 0.63
N HIS A 174 5.14 0.30 0.59
CA HIS A 174 5.69 -0.50 1.67
C HIS A 174 7.16 -0.80 1.38
N LEU A 175 8.05 -0.41 2.29
CA LEU A 175 9.47 -0.73 2.20
C LEU A 175 9.71 -2.12 2.81
N LYS A 176 10.09 -3.11 2.01
CA LYS A 176 10.31 -4.50 2.43
C LYS A 176 11.53 -4.64 3.35
N ARG A 177 11.43 -4.14 4.58
CA ARG A 177 12.51 -4.14 5.56
C ARG A 177 12.69 -5.47 6.26
N PHE A 178 11.64 -6.28 6.36
CA PHE A 178 11.71 -7.57 7.04
C PHE A 178 12.14 -8.65 6.06
N GLU A 179 13.25 -9.32 6.39
CA GLU A 179 13.79 -10.42 5.61
C GLU A 179 13.79 -11.70 6.43
N TRP A 180 13.53 -12.81 5.75
CA TRP A 180 13.64 -14.14 6.33
C TRP A 180 14.82 -14.88 5.71
N GLN A 181 15.89 -15.05 6.47
CA GLN A 181 17.05 -15.86 6.06
C GLN A 181 17.02 -17.20 6.81
N GLY A 182 16.29 -18.17 6.26
CA GLY A 182 16.23 -19.55 6.77
C GLY A 182 15.41 -19.71 8.06
N LYS A 183 15.98 -19.38 9.21
CA LYS A 183 15.27 -19.30 10.52
C LYS A 183 15.46 -17.94 11.20
N ILE A 184 16.33 -17.10 10.64
CA ILE A 184 16.72 -15.82 11.24
C ILE A 184 15.82 -14.74 10.62
N LYS A 185 15.07 -14.06 11.49
CA LYS A 185 14.35 -12.82 11.15
C LYS A 185 15.36 -11.67 11.17
N GLY A 186 15.44 -10.92 10.08
CA GLY A 186 16.25 -9.71 9.97
C GLY A 186 15.37 -8.49 9.70
N LYS A 187 15.83 -7.31 10.14
CA LYS A 187 15.25 -6.02 9.75
C LYS A 187 16.33 -5.15 9.12
N LEU A 188 16.08 -4.70 7.90
CA LEU A 188 16.93 -3.75 7.19
C LEU A 188 16.76 -2.36 7.80
N SER A 189 17.85 -1.85 8.37
CA SER A 189 17.98 -0.47 8.86
C SER A 189 18.51 0.49 7.80
N THR A 190 18.40 0.11 6.51
CA THR A 190 18.82 0.95 5.38
C THR A 190 18.16 2.31 5.45
N ASP A 191 18.98 3.37 5.36
CA ASP A 191 18.48 4.73 5.25
C ASP A 191 17.97 4.97 3.82
N ILE A 192 16.69 5.29 3.68
CA ILE A 192 16.02 5.45 2.39
C ILE A 192 15.58 6.89 2.28
N CYS A 193 16.16 7.61 1.34
CA CYS A 193 15.78 8.99 1.08
C CYS A 193 14.53 9.05 0.21
N TYR A 194 13.44 9.66 0.72
CA TYR A 194 12.18 9.82 -0.02
C TYR A 194 11.80 11.30 -0.17
N PRO A 195 11.31 11.74 -1.35
CA PRO A 195 10.94 13.14 -1.58
C PRO A 195 9.62 13.49 -0.88
N LEU A 196 9.57 14.63 -0.18
CA LEU A 196 8.32 15.07 0.48
C LEU A 196 7.28 15.61 -0.53
N SER A 197 7.71 16.00 -1.73
CA SER A 197 6.87 16.53 -2.81
C SER A 197 7.49 16.21 -4.17
N ASN A 198 6.70 16.29 -5.24
CA ASN A 198 7.14 16.10 -6.63
C ASN A 198 7.78 14.72 -6.88
N LEU A 199 7.21 13.67 -6.26
CA LEU A 199 7.56 12.30 -6.63
C LEU A 199 6.96 12.01 -8.00
N ASP A 200 7.80 11.93 -9.02
CA ASP A 200 7.39 11.60 -10.39
C ASP A 200 7.48 10.10 -10.66
N LEU A 201 6.35 9.49 -11.02
CA LEU A 201 6.25 8.09 -11.43
C LEU A 201 6.12 7.91 -12.95
N SER A 202 6.20 8.98 -13.74
CA SER A 202 5.99 8.98 -15.19
C SER A 202 6.80 7.90 -15.90
N ALA A 203 8.07 7.72 -15.50
CA ALA A 203 9.00 6.71 -16.02
C ALA A 203 8.52 5.26 -15.86
N TYR A 204 7.62 5.00 -14.92
CA TYR A 204 7.07 3.67 -14.61
C TYR A 204 5.62 3.50 -15.08
N THR A 205 5.01 4.56 -15.61
CA THR A 205 3.62 4.58 -16.06
C THR A 205 3.49 4.35 -17.56
N SER A 206 2.35 3.79 -17.96
CA SER A 206 1.92 3.79 -19.36
C SER A 206 1.82 5.22 -19.89
N PRO A 207 2.21 5.49 -21.15
CA PRO A 207 2.10 6.83 -21.75
C PRO A 207 0.70 7.45 -21.65
N LEU A 208 -0.34 6.60 -21.63
CA LEU A 208 -1.74 6.98 -21.52
C LEU A 208 -2.14 7.55 -20.13
N CYS A 209 -1.28 7.41 -19.12
CA CYS A 209 -1.53 7.81 -17.73
C CYS A 209 -0.43 8.71 -17.16
N SER A 210 0.40 9.29 -18.02
CA SER A 210 1.59 10.05 -17.63
C SER A 210 1.27 11.43 -17.01
N GLU A 211 0.09 12.00 -17.27
CA GLU A 211 -0.31 13.32 -16.76
C GLU A 211 -0.67 13.33 -15.26
N ASP A 212 -0.95 12.16 -14.66
CA ASP A 212 -1.37 12.02 -13.25
C ASP A 212 -0.31 11.31 -12.37
N ALA A 213 0.97 11.44 -12.72
CA ALA A 213 2.05 10.65 -12.11
C ALA A 213 2.87 11.37 -11.01
N GLU A 214 2.52 12.61 -10.66
CA GLU A 214 3.19 13.37 -9.61
C GLU A 214 2.49 13.27 -8.25
N TYR A 215 3.26 12.95 -7.21
CA TYR A 215 2.73 12.76 -5.85
C TYR A 215 3.46 13.60 -4.81
N SER A 216 2.78 13.84 -3.68
CA SER A 216 3.34 14.53 -2.51
C SER A 216 3.05 13.76 -1.24
N LEU A 217 4.09 13.55 -0.43
CA LEU A 217 4.01 12.77 0.79
C LEU A 217 3.00 13.41 1.77
N CYS A 218 2.06 12.61 2.26
CA CYS A 218 1.05 13.03 3.23
C CYS A 218 1.16 12.31 4.57
N ALA A 219 1.68 11.08 4.61
CA ALA A 219 1.94 10.37 5.86
C ALA A 219 3.10 9.36 5.75
N VAL A 220 3.72 9.07 6.88
CA VAL A 220 4.77 8.06 7.06
C VAL A 220 4.43 7.22 8.27
N VAL A 221 4.43 5.90 8.14
CA VAL A 221 4.44 5.00 9.30
C VAL A 221 5.88 4.60 9.54
N ASN A 222 6.40 4.90 10.74
CA ASN A 222 7.74 4.55 11.17
C ASN A 222 7.68 3.28 12.01
N HIS A 223 8.74 2.48 11.97
CA HIS A 223 8.93 1.33 12.84
C HIS A 223 10.33 1.33 13.44
N SER A 224 10.42 1.35 14.76
CA SER A 224 11.66 1.19 15.54
C SER A 224 11.71 -0.20 16.19
N GLY A 225 12.90 -0.69 16.56
CA GLY A 225 13.05 -2.03 17.15
C GLY A 225 12.95 -3.19 16.13
N PHE A 226 12.63 -4.39 16.63
CA PHE A 226 12.58 -5.66 15.87
C PHE A 226 11.14 -6.07 15.56
N LEU A 227 10.95 -7.10 14.72
CA LEU A 227 9.62 -7.56 14.31
C LEU A 227 8.74 -8.01 15.49
N ASP A 228 9.32 -8.72 16.46
CA ASP A 228 8.58 -9.26 17.62
C ASP A 228 8.62 -8.31 18.85
N ASP A 229 9.40 -7.23 18.78
CA ASP A 229 9.59 -6.25 19.86
C ASP A 229 10.02 -4.90 19.26
N GLY A 230 9.03 -4.15 18.81
CA GLY A 230 9.20 -2.88 18.11
C GLY A 230 8.15 -1.87 18.52
N HIS A 231 8.24 -0.67 17.94
CA HIS A 231 7.30 0.42 18.19
C HIS A 231 6.99 1.17 16.91
N TYR A 232 5.70 1.39 16.66
CA TYR A 232 5.22 2.11 15.49
C TYR A 232 4.78 3.51 15.87
N THR A 233 5.17 4.50 15.06
CA THR A 233 4.68 5.88 15.15
C THR A 233 4.26 6.36 13.77
N ALA A 234 3.50 7.45 13.71
CA ALA A 234 3.04 8.01 12.44
C ALA A 234 3.40 9.49 12.32
N PHE A 235 3.97 9.89 11.19
CA PHE A 235 4.09 11.29 10.82
C PHE A 235 3.01 11.62 9.82
N CYS A 236 2.17 12.61 10.10
CA CYS A 236 1.10 13.00 9.19
C CYS A 236 1.15 14.50 8.92
N LYS A 237 0.93 14.88 7.66
CA LYS A 237 0.77 16.27 7.25
C LYS A 237 -0.68 16.69 7.42
N ASN A 238 -0.92 17.70 8.25
CA ASN A 238 -2.26 18.23 8.44
C ASN A 238 -2.71 18.97 7.15
N SER A 239 -3.88 18.64 6.63
CA SER A 239 -4.38 19.19 5.37
C SER A 239 -4.73 20.69 5.44
N ILE A 240 -5.07 21.19 6.64
CA ILE A 240 -5.48 22.57 6.90
C ILE A 240 -4.25 23.43 7.20
N THR A 241 -3.47 23.07 8.23
CA THR A 241 -2.30 23.88 8.67
C THR A 241 -1.09 23.69 7.76
N ARG A 242 -1.05 22.59 6.99
CA ARG A 242 0.10 22.15 6.17
C ARG A 242 1.36 21.79 6.97
N ASN A 243 1.28 21.76 8.29
CA ASN A 243 2.37 21.36 9.19
C ASN A 243 2.40 19.84 9.37
N TRP A 244 3.57 19.32 9.78
CA TRP A 244 3.76 17.92 10.08
C TRP A 244 3.65 17.66 11.57
N TYR A 245 3.05 16.54 11.94
CA TYR A 245 2.90 16.11 13.32
C TYR A 245 3.35 14.65 13.47
N ASN A 246 4.05 14.37 14.57
CA ASN A 246 4.35 13.02 15.03
C ASN A 246 3.26 12.57 16.00
N PHE A 247 2.63 11.45 15.67
CA PHE A 247 1.64 10.72 16.47
C PHE A 247 2.32 9.49 17.07
N ASP A 248 2.60 9.57 18.36
CA ASP A 248 3.19 8.51 19.17
C ASP A 248 2.18 8.12 20.26
N ASP A 249 1.31 7.16 19.92
CA ASP A 249 0.15 6.75 20.71
C ASP A 249 -0.74 7.94 21.14
N THR A 250 -0.65 8.36 22.40
CA THR A 250 -1.43 9.47 22.97
C THR A 250 -0.72 10.82 22.88
N GLN A 251 0.54 10.84 22.43
CA GLN A 251 1.35 12.04 22.33
C GLN A 251 1.38 12.55 20.89
N ILE A 252 1.00 13.81 20.72
CA ILE A 252 1.00 14.49 19.42
C ILE A 252 1.98 15.66 19.52
N THR A 253 2.96 15.71 18.63
CA THR A 253 3.98 16.77 18.62
C THR A 253 4.16 17.31 17.21
N GLU A 254 4.22 18.63 17.06
CA GLU A 254 4.55 19.25 15.77
C GLU A 254 6.03 19.03 15.45
N ILE A 255 6.34 18.66 14.20
CA ILE A 255 7.69 18.39 13.73
C ILE A 255 8.01 19.22 12.47
N PRO A 256 9.26 19.68 12.29
CA PRO A 256 9.64 20.35 11.06
C PRO A 256 9.74 19.35 9.90
N PRO A 257 9.56 19.79 8.63
CA PRO A 257 9.69 18.92 7.46
C PRO A 257 11.01 18.15 7.38
N SER A 258 12.10 18.71 7.91
CA SER A 258 13.41 18.05 7.94
C SER A 258 13.44 16.81 8.81
N SER A 259 12.58 16.72 9.84
CA SER A 259 12.45 15.56 10.72
C SER A 259 11.55 14.46 10.16
N VAL A 260 10.83 14.72 9.06
CA VAL A 260 9.96 13.72 8.41
C VAL A 260 10.78 12.62 7.76
N GLN A 261 12.02 12.92 7.35
CA GLN A 261 12.96 11.95 6.83
C GLN A 261 13.52 11.08 7.94
N THR A 262 13.25 9.76 7.92
CA THR A 262 13.78 8.83 8.91
C THR A 262 14.23 7.51 8.29
N SER A 263 15.26 6.91 8.87
CA SER A 263 15.68 5.54 8.55
C SER A 263 14.69 4.48 9.06
N THR A 264 13.73 4.87 9.91
CA THR A 264 12.68 4.01 10.45
C THR A 264 11.41 3.98 9.59
N ALA A 265 11.32 4.79 8.53
CA ALA A 265 10.16 4.83 7.64
C ALA A 265 9.87 3.44 7.06
N TYR A 266 8.62 2.97 7.21
CA TYR A 266 8.18 1.62 6.85
C TYR A 266 7.08 1.65 5.79
N LEU A 267 6.07 2.51 5.96
CA LEU A 267 5.05 2.80 4.94
C LEU A 267 5.08 4.28 4.59
N LEU A 268 5.00 4.59 3.30
CA LEU A 268 4.94 5.96 2.78
C LEU A 268 3.60 6.15 2.05
N PHE A 269 2.85 7.18 2.42
CA PHE A 269 1.58 7.55 1.81
C PHE A 269 1.77 8.83 1.01
N TYR A 270 1.49 8.73 -0.28
CA TYR A 270 1.70 9.76 -1.30
C TYR A 270 0.40 10.11 -2.01
#